data_AF-A0A6A8VA94-F1
#
_entry.id   AF-A0A6A8VA94-F1
#
_cell.length_a   1.000
_cell.length_b   1.000
_cell.length_c   1.000
_cell.angle_alpha   90.00
_cell.angle_beta   90.00
_cell.angle_gamma   90.00
#
_symmetry.space_group_name_H-M   'P 1'
#
loop_
_entity.id
_entity.type
_entity.pdbx_description
1 polymer ?
#
loop_
_entity_poly.entity_id
_entity_poly.type
_entity_poly.pdbx_seq_one_letter_code
_entity_poly.pdbx_strand_id
1 'polypeptide(L)'
;MRSIVKLENDLTVALPSSLIHFEKKAVIPKLVADWIFKAQLVERFNLRTAIKNVTIDLYFKESKKVIEWLDNDGNQETFARAWLDGYTIEKEKRYRVKLKTLNDYLNETETGIHFYNDYTNNKTFTRKELEDAGFGWVFDCEGIEIEQVTE
;
A
#
# COMPACT_ATOMS: atom_id res chain seq x y z
N MET A 1 22.15 11.11 18.14
CA MET A 1 22.71 10.40 16.97
C MET A 1 23.17 11.45 15.95
N ARG A 2 24.27 11.22 15.22
CA ARG A 2 24.71 12.07 14.11
C ARG A 2 24.59 11.27 12.82
N SER A 3 24.11 11.91 11.75
CA SER A 3 24.02 11.30 10.42
C SER A 3 25.07 11.92 9.50
N ILE A 4 25.62 11.12 8.59
CA ILE A 4 26.55 11.60 7.56
C ILE A 4 25.73 11.98 6.33
N VAL A 5 25.83 13.23 5.90
CA VAL A 5 25.16 13.76 4.70
C VAL A 5 26.21 14.01 3.63
N LYS A 6 25.96 13.51 2.42
CA LYS A 6 26.78 13.78 1.23
C LYS A 6 26.15 14.92 0.45
N LEU A 7 26.90 15.99 0.22
CA LEU A 7 26.48 17.16 -0.56
C LEU A 7 26.78 16.92 -2.05
N GLU A 8 26.16 17.71 -2.94
CA GLU A 8 26.32 17.58 -4.39
C GLU A 8 27.77 17.76 -4.88
N ASN A 9 28.61 18.47 -4.11
CA ASN A 9 30.04 18.65 -4.38
C ASN A 9 30.93 17.55 -3.76
N ASP A 10 30.36 16.38 -3.47
CA ASP A 10 30.99 15.22 -2.83
C ASP A 10 31.52 15.42 -1.40
N LEU A 11 31.34 16.60 -0.79
CA LEU A 11 31.65 16.79 0.62
C LEU A 11 30.73 15.95 1.50
N THR A 12 31.29 15.43 2.59
CA THR A 12 30.53 14.72 3.61
C THR A 12 30.60 15.49 4.93
N VAL A 13 29.45 15.69 5.56
CA VAL A 13 29.34 16.42 6.83
C VAL A 13 28.55 15.58 7.82
N ALA A 14 29.04 15.49 9.05
CA ALA A 14 28.33 14.85 10.16
C ALA A 14 27.43 15.87 10.86
N LEU A 15 26.12 15.76 10.67
CA LEU A 15 25.13 16.64 11.27
C LEU A 15 24.38 15.93 12.40
N PRO A 16 24.01 16.64 13.49
CA PRO A 16 23.02 16.13 14.43
C PRO A 16 21.75 15.72 13.69
N SER A 17 21.23 14.52 13.95
CA SER A 17 20.03 14.03 13.25
C SER A 17 18.79 14.93 13.50
N SER A 18 18.79 15.74 14.56
CA SER A 18 17.76 16.74 14.85
C SER A 18 17.75 17.94 13.88
N LEU A 19 18.83 18.15 13.13
CA LEU A 19 18.93 19.21 12.12
C LEU A 19 18.59 18.72 10.70
N ILE A 20 18.33 17.42 10.55
CA ILE A 20 17.99 16.81 9.27
C ILE A 20 16.49 16.53 9.27
N HIS A 21 15.75 17.35 8.55
CA HIS A 21 14.33 17.12 8.30
C HIS A 21 14.20 16.43 6.94
N PHE A 22 14.00 15.12 6.93
CA PHE A 22 13.47 14.45 5.75
C PHE A 22 11.97 14.65 5.77
N GLU A 23 11.41 15.26 4.73
CA GLU A 23 9.96 15.31 4.56
C GLU A 23 9.44 13.88 4.57
N LYS A 24 8.60 13.57 5.56
CA LYS A 24 7.99 12.27 5.67
C LYS A 24 6.92 12.18 4.59
N LYS A 25 7.23 11.46 3.52
CA LYS A 25 6.30 11.20 2.43
C LYS A 25 4.98 10.65 2.96
N ALA A 26 3.89 11.12 2.38
CA ALA A 26 2.56 10.63 2.71
C ALA A 26 2.45 9.13 2.33
N VAL A 27 1.81 8.34 3.19
CA VAL A 27 1.43 6.96 2.86
C VAL A 27 0.01 7.01 2.31
N ILE A 28 -0.17 6.58 1.07
CA ILE A 28 -1.48 6.62 0.40
C ILE A 28 -1.86 5.27 -0.22
N PRO A 29 -3.15 4.95 -0.36
CA PRO A 29 -3.58 3.77 -1.08
C PRO A 29 -3.07 3.78 -2.52
N LYS A 30 -2.77 2.60 -3.06
CA LYS A 30 -2.32 2.44 -4.46
C LYS A 30 -3.24 3.12 -5.46
N LEU A 31 -4.55 3.02 -5.25
CA LEU A 31 -5.54 3.65 -6.10
C LEU A 31 -5.38 5.18 -6.19
N VAL A 32 -5.11 5.82 -5.06
CA VAL A 32 -4.89 7.27 -4.98
C VAL A 32 -3.57 7.64 -5.64
N ALA A 33 -2.53 6.83 -5.44
CA ALA A 33 -1.24 6.98 -6.13
C ALA A 33 -1.39 6.90 -7.66
N ASP A 34 -2.16 5.94 -8.17
CA ASP A 34 -2.42 5.79 -9.60
C ASP A 34 -3.15 7.02 -10.17
N TRP A 35 -4.09 7.59 -9.42
CA TRP A 35 -4.73 8.84 -9.78
C TRP A 35 -3.77 10.02 -9.79
N ILE A 36 -2.98 10.23 -8.73
CA ILE A 36 -1.99 11.32 -8.67
C ILE A 36 -1.02 11.24 -9.86
N PHE A 37 -0.49 10.05 -10.13
CA PHE A 37 0.40 9.81 -11.27
C PHE A 37 -0.24 10.22 -12.60
N LYS A 38 -1.48 9.78 -12.85
CA LYS A 38 -2.21 10.13 -14.07
C LYS A 38 -2.44 11.63 -14.16
N ALA A 39 -2.96 12.25 -13.10
CA ALA A 39 -3.26 13.67 -13.06
C ALA A 39 -2.01 14.53 -13.29
N GLN A 40 -0.87 14.17 -12.70
CA GLN A 40 0.38 14.93 -12.83
C GLN A 40 1.08 14.73 -14.18
N LEU A 41 1.22 13.48 -14.64
CA LEU A 41 2.11 13.14 -15.75
C LEU A 41 1.39 13.01 -17.09
N VAL A 42 0.14 12.55 -17.08
CA VAL A 42 -0.66 12.36 -18.29
C VAL A 42 -1.46 13.62 -18.57
N GLU A 43 -2.28 14.04 -17.62
CA GLU A 43 -3.24 15.14 -17.82
C GLU A 43 -2.66 16.52 -17.52
N ARG A 44 -1.49 16.59 -16.87
CA ARG A 44 -0.80 17.85 -16.49
C ARG A 44 -1.67 18.79 -15.66
N PHE A 45 -2.52 18.22 -14.81
CA PHE A 45 -3.35 18.97 -13.89
C PHE A 45 -2.53 19.57 -12.75
N ASN A 46 -3.02 20.69 -12.21
CA ASN A 46 -2.57 21.20 -10.92
C ASN A 46 -3.40 20.56 -9.78
N LEU A 47 -2.92 20.71 -8.54
CA LEU A 47 -3.56 20.14 -7.34
C LEU A 47 -5.05 20.49 -7.25
N ARG A 48 -5.40 21.77 -7.48
CA ARG A 48 -6.80 22.24 -7.41
C ARG A 48 -7.69 21.52 -8.41
N THR A 49 -7.19 21.21 -9.60
CA THR A 49 -7.95 20.46 -10.61
C THR A 49 -8.01 18.98 -10.23
N ALA A 50 -6.89 18.39 -9.80
CA ALA A 50 -6.80 16.96 -9.51
C ALA A 50 -7.65 16.49 -8.31
N ILE A 51 -7.94 17.37 -7.35
CA ILE A 51 -8.74 17.01 -6.17
C ILE A 51 -10.25 17.11 -6.40
N LYS A 52 -10.72 17.70 -7.52
CA LYS A 52 -12.16 17.88 -7.77
C LYS A 52 -12.82 16.55 -8.16
N ASN A 53 -13.90 16.20 -7.48
CA ASN A 53 -14.70 15.01 -7.80
C ASN A 53 -15.08 14.92 -9.28
N VAL A 54 -15.55 16.03 -9.88
CA VAL A 54 -15.92 16.05 -11.31
C VAL A 54 -14.74 15.73 -12.24
N THR A 55 -13.53 16.14 -11.88
CA THR A 55 -12.33 15.84 -12.66
C THR A 55 -11.94 14.38 -12.48
N ILE A 56 -11.99 13.87 -11.26
CA ILE A 56 -11.67 12.47 -10.97
C ILE A 56 -12.63 11.55 -11.72
N ASP A 57 -13.94 11.85 -11.71
CA ASP A 57 -14.97 11.09 -12.43
C ASP A 57 -14.78 11.05 -13.94
N LEU A 58 -14.38 12.17 -14.55
CA LEU A 58 -14.18 12.23 -16.00
C LEU A 58 -12.91 11.52 -16.46
N TYR A 59 -11.87 11.54 -15.64
CA TYR A 59 -10.52 11.13 -16.06
C TYR A 59 -10.02 9.84 -15.40
N PHE A 60 -10.75 9.22 -14.47
CA PHE A 60 -10.28 8.02 -13.79
C PHE A 60 -11.36 6.94 -13.72
N LYS A 61 -11.05 5.73 -14.22
CA LYS A 61 -12.02 4.62 -14.30
C LYS A 61 -12.54 4.19 -12.92
N GLU A 62 -11.67 4.20 -11.91
CA GLU A 62 -12.00 3.85 -10.54
C GLU A 62 -12.27 5.10 -9.67
N SER A 63 -12.82 6.16 -10.28
CA SER A 63 -13.04 7.46 -9.65
C SER A 63 -13.78 7.38 -8.32
N LYS A 64 -14.84 6.57 -8.25
CA LYS A 64 -15.72 6.47 -7.06
C LYS A 64 -14.95 6.19 -5.79
N LYS A 65 -14.03 5.22 -5.81
CA LYS A 65 -13.22 4.84 -4.65
C LYS A 65 -12.22 5.94 -4.25
N VAL A 66 -11.69 6.69 -5.22
CA VAL A 66 -10.82 7.84 -4.94
C VAL A 66 -11.61 8.98 -4.32
N ILE A 67 -12.81 9.26 -4.84
CA ILE A 67 -13.72 10.28 -4.31
C ILE A 67 -14.16 9.92 -2.89
N GLU A 68 -14.62 8.69 -2.66
CA GLU A 68 -14.99 8.18 -1.34
C GLU A 68 -13.82 8.29 -0.34
N TRP A 69 -12.59 8.03 -0.79
CA TRP A 69 -11.41 8.23 0.06
C TRP A 69 -11.17 9.70 0.39
N LEU A 70 -11.44 10.62 -0.54
CA LEU A 70 -11.30 12.07 -0.36
C LEU A 70 -12.46 12.72 0.43
N ASP A 71 -13.56 12.02 0.68
CA ASP A 71 -14.67 12.51 1.52
C ASP A 71 -14.28 12.73 2.99
N ASN A 72 -13.05 12.35 3.38
CA ASN A 72 -12.45 12.65 4.67
C ASN A 72 -11.45 13.83 4.55
N ASP A 73 -11.63 14.88 5.35
CA ASP A 73 -10.77 16.08 5.33
C ASP A 73 -9.27 15.76 5.57
N GLY A 74 -8.96 14.79 6.44
CA GLY A 74 -7.59 14.34 6.69
C GLY A 74 -6.96 13.63 5.49
N ASN A 75 -7.77 12.93 4.70
CA ASN A 75 -7.32 12.34 3.44
C ASN A 75 -7.09 13.40 2.36
N GLN A 76 -7.86 14.49 2.34
CA GLN A 76 -7.59 15.62 1.45
C GLN A 76 -6.25 16.30 1.77
N GLU A 77 -5.94 16.50 3.05
CA GLU A 77 -4.61 16.98 3.45
C GLU A 77 -3.51 15.98 3.04
N THR A 78 -3.75 14.68 3.25
CA THR A 78 -2.81 13.62 2.87
C THR A 78 -2.58 13.60 1.36
N PHE A 79 -3.62 13.81 0.56
CA PHE A 79 -3.53 13.97 -0.89
C PHE A 79 -2.67 15.16 -1.27
N ALA A 80 -2.88 16.32 -0.64
CA ALA A 80 -2.11 17.52 -0.90
C ALA A 80 -0.63 17.35 -0.56
N ARG A 81 -0.31 16.71 0.57
CA ARG A 81 1.07 16.35 0.94
C ARG A 81 1.68 15.37 -0.05
N ALA A 82 0.94 14.31 -0.42
CA ALA A 82 1.38 13.35 -1.44
C ALA A 82 1.69 14.03 -2.78
N TRP A 83 0.89 15.03 -3.14
CA TRP A 83 1.06 15.80 -4.37
C TRP A 83 2.33 16.65 -4.37
N LEU A 84 2.63 17.33 -3.25
CA LEU A 84 3.72 18.31 -3.14
C LEU A 84 5.05 17.64 -2.78
N ASP A 85 5.02 16.76 -1.78
CA ASP A 85 6.20 16.22 -1.10
C ASP A 85 6.53 14.80 -1.62
N GLY A 86 5.65 14.27 -2.48
CA GLY A 86 5.67 12.89 -2.93
C GLY A 86 5.07 11.91 -1.92
N TYR A 87 4.99 10.65 -2.31
CA TYR A 87 4.29 9.63 -1.53
C TYR A 87 5.00 8.27 -1.57
N THR A 88 4.61 7.42 -0.63
CA THR A 88 4.84 5.99 -0.62
C THR A 88 3.49 5.29 -0.69
N ILE A 89 3.42 4.17 -1.41
CA ILE A 89 2.19 3.39 -1.52
C ILE A 89 2.02 2.54 -0.26
N GLU A 90 0.81 2.54 0.31
CA GLU A 90 0.44 1.63 1.39
C GLU A 90 0.66 0.19 0.91
N LYS A 91 1.50 -0.56 1.64
CA LYS A 91 1.77 -1.96 1.31
C LYS A 91 0.48 -2.76 1.50
N GLU A 92 0.09 -3.48 0.46
CA GLU A 92 -1.08 -4.36 0.53
C GLU A 92 -0.85 -5.43 1.61
N LYS A 93 -1.82 -5.57 2.52
CA LYS A 93 -1.71 -6.55 3.61
C LYS A 93 -1.72 -7.95 3.01
N ARG A 94 -0.64 -8.70 3.25
CA ARG A 94 -0.53 -10.11 2.90
C ARG A 94 -0.75 -10.95 4.15
N TYR A 95 -1.36 -12.11 3.98
CA TYR A 95 -1.72 -13.03 5.04
C TYR A 95 -1.12 -14.40 4.76
N ARG A 96 -0.51 -14.99 5.78
CA ARG A 96 -0.22 -16.41 5.81
C ARG A 96 -1.37 -17.10 6.56
N VAL A 97 -2.02 -18.04 5.90
CA VAL A 97 -3.18 -18.76 6.44
C VAL A 97 -2.70 -20.13 6.90
N LYS A 98 -2.91 -20.47 8.17
CA LYS A 98 -2.44 -21.71 8.79
C LYS A 98 -3.59 -22.44 9.48
N LEU A 99 -3.61 -23.77 9.40
CA LEU A 99 -4.49 -24.58 10.25
C LEU A 99 -3.98 -24.57 11.69
N LYS A 100 -4.83 -24.34 12.69
CA LYS A 100 -4.37 -24.35 14.10
C LYS A 100 -3.90 -25.72 14.57
N THR A 101 -4.52 -26.79 14.05
CA THR A 101 -4.30 -28.16 14.51
C THR A 101 -3.15 -28.87 13.81
N LEU A 102 -2.73 -28.37 12.64
CA LEU A 102 -1.70 -28.97 11.81
C LEU A 102 -0.66 -27.91 11.47
N ASN A 103 0.56 -28.31 11.10
CA ASN A 103 1.55 -27.34 10.62
C ASN A 103 1.40 -27.01 9.13
N ASP A 104 0.17 -27.09 8.61
CA ASP A 104 -0.15 -26.90 7.20
C ASP A 104 -0.65 -25.48 6.94
N TYR A 105 -0.24 -24.95 5.80
CA TYR A 105 -0.54 -23.60 5.36
C TYR A 105 -1.36 -23.64 4.08
N LEU A 106 -2.22 -22.65 3.87
CA LEU A 106 -2.81 -22.49 2.56
C LEU A 106 -1.69 -22.13 1.59
N ASN A 107 -1.58 -22.91 0.51
CA ASN A 107 -0.60 -22.75 -0.54
C ASN A 107 -1.25 -22.92 -1.90
N GLU A 108 -0.57 -22.45 -2.94
CA GLU A 108 -0.96 -22.67 -4.33
C GLU A 108 0.12 -23.48 -5.03
N THR A 109 -0.27 -24.62 -5.59
CA THR A 109 0.61 -25.51 -6.35
C THR A 109 -0.01 -25.81 -7.72
N GLU A 110 0.60 -26.70 -8.50
CA GLU A 110 0.05 -27.16 -9.78
C GLU A 110 -1.36 -27.78 -9.68
N THR A 111 -1.72 -28.34 -8.53
CA THR A 111 -3.07 -28.91 -8.30
C THR A 111 -4.10 -27.87 -7.84
N GLY A 112 -3.68 -26.61 -7.66
CA GLY A 112 -4.48 -25.50 -7.18
C GLY A 112 -4.24 -25.16 -5.70
N ILE A 113 -5.16 -24.37 -5.15
CA ILE A 113 -5.06 -23.85 -3.78
C ILE A 113 -5.56 -24.90 -2.78
N HIS A 114 -4.70 -25.28 -1.84
CA HIS A 114 -5.03 -26.25 -0.78
C HIS A 114 -4.08 -26.11 0.41
N PHE A 115 -4.41 -26.79 1.52
CA PHE A 115 -3.54 -26.82 2.69
C PHE A 115 -2.39 -27.81 2.49
N TYR A 116 -1.17 -27.30 2.60
CA TYR A 116 0.08 -28.03 2.42
C TYR A 116 1.19 -27.29 3.17
N ASN A 117 2.17 -27.99 3.73
CA ASN A 117 3.33 -27.38 4.35
C ASN A 117 4.56 -27.47 3.44
N ASP A 118 5.00 -26.34 2.89
CA ASP A 118 6.22 -26.24 2.08
C ASP A 118 7.48 -25.98 2.93
N TYR A 119 7.37 -26.11 4.26
CA TYR A 119 8.40 -25.90 5.29
C TYR A 119 9.05 -24.50 5.33
N THR A 120 9.64 -24.05 4.23
CA THR A 120 10.40 -22.81 4.09
C THR A 120 9.68 -21.73 3.29
N ASN A 121 8.84 -22.08 2.31
CA ASN A 121 8.31 -21.12 1.33
C ASN A 121 6.78 -21.08 1.26
N ASN A 122 6.11 -21.14 2.41
CA ASN A 122 4.65 -21.02 2.46
C ASN A 122 4.18 -19.65 1.93
N LYS A 123 3.33 -19.71 0.90
CA LYS A 123 2.78 -18.57 0.18
C LYS A 123 1.97 -17.67 1.12
N THR A 124 2.00 -16.38 0.81
CA THR A 124 1.11 -15.40 1.43
C THR A 124 0.11 -14.91 0.38
N PHE A 125 -1.08 -14.54 0.82
CA PHE A 125 -2.16 -14.09 -0.04
C PHE A 125 -2.67 -12.72 0.39
N THR A 126 -3.12 -11.92 -0.55
CA THR A 126 -3.93 -10.75 -0.21
C THR A 126 -5.34 -11.21 0.17
N ARG A 127 -6.08 -10.37 0.90
CA ARG A 127 -7.49 -10.68 1.23
C ARG A 127 -8.31 -10.92 -0.04
N LYS A 128 -8.07 -10.11 -1.08
CA LYS A 128 -8.76 -10.24 -2.36
C LYS A 128 -8.45 -11.56 -3.06
N GLU A 129 -7.18 -12.00 -3.07
CA GLU A 129 -6.80 -13.31 -3.63
C GLU A 129 -7.55 -14.46 -2.93
N LEU A 130 -7.71 -14.39 -1.60
CA LEU A 130 -8.46 -15.39 -0.84
C LEU A 130 -9.96 -15.35 -1.16
N GLU A 131 -10.56 -14.15 -1.22
CA GLU A 131 -11.98 -13.98 -1.53
C GLU A 131 -12.31 -14.43 -2.96
N ASP A 132 -11.51 -14.02 -3.95
CA ASP A 132 -11.69 -14.38 -5.37
C ASP A 132 -11.51 -15.90 -5.60
N ALA A 133 -10.66 -16.56 -4.81
CA ALA A 133 -10.45 -18.00 -4.86
C ALA A 133 -11.48 -18.82 -4.04
N GLY A 134 -12.46 -18.18 -3.39
CA GLY A 134 -13.46 -18.86 -2.56
C GLY A 134 -12.96 -19.28 -1.17
N PHE A 135 -11.80 -18.79 -0.75
CA PHE A 135 -11.21 -18.99 0.58
C PHE A 135 -11.49 -17.82 1.54
N GLY A 136 -12.43 -16.91 1.22
CA GLY A 136 -12.78 -15.80 2.11
C GLY A 136 -13.23 -16.23 3.52
N TRP A 137 -13.77 -17.44 3.65
CA TRP A 137 -14.22 -18.02 4.93
C TRP A 137 -13.10 -18.21 5.96
N VAL A 138 -11.82 -18.20 5.55
CA VAL A 138 -10.68 -18.41 6.46
C VAL A 138 -10.58 -17.32 7.54
N PHE A 139 -11.11 -16.13 7.27
CA PHE A 139 -11.12 -15.02 8.24
C PHE A 139 -12.15 -15.20 9.36
N ASP A 140 -13.18 -16.02 9.14
CA ASP A 140 -14.28 -16.26 10.09
C ASP A 140 -14.19 -17.67 10.74
N CYS A 141 -13.14 -18.43 10.44
CA CYS A 141 -12.98 -19.81 10.92
C CYS A 141 -12.10 -19.87 12.17
N GLU A 142 -12.67 -20.36 13.28
CA GLU A 142 -11.94 -20.53 14.54
C GLU A 142 -10.77 -21.53 14.42
N GLY A 143 -10.84 -22.49 13.48
CA GLY A 143 -9.78 -23.47 13.23
C GLY A 143 -8.57 -22.91 12.46
N ILE A 144 -8.61 -21.66 12.02
CA ILE A 144 -7.58 -21.01 11.22
C ILE A 144 -6.83 -19.96 12.04
N GLU A 145 -5.52 -19.90 11.84
CA GLU A 145 -4.64 -18.83 12.28
C GLU A 145 -4.26 -17.96 11.07
N ILE A 146 -4.47 -16.65 11.19
CA ILE A 146 -4.13 -15.66 10.17
C ILE A 146 -2.95 -14.83 10.68
N GLU A 147 -1.80 -14.96 10.03
CA GLU A 147 -0.61 -14.16 10.30
C GLU A 147 -0.52 -13.06 9.24
N GLN A 148 -0.63 -11.78 9.65
CA GLN A 148 -0.38 -10.66 8.75
C GLN A 148 1.13 -10.48 8.56
N VAL A 149 1.58 -10.53 7.31
CA VAL A 149 2.99 -10.34 6.95
C VAL A 149 3.16 -8.95 6.35
N THR A 150 3.96 -8.11 6.98
CA THR A 150 4.45 -6.85 6.43
C THR A 150 5.79 -7.07 5.75
N GLU A 151 5.85 -6.86 4.43
CA GLU A 151 7.12 -6.64 3.72
C GLU A 151 7.81 -5.34 4.16
#